data_AF-A0A0M0K6H9-F1
#
_entry.id   AF-A0A0M0K6H9-F1
#
_cell.length_a   1.000
_cell.length_b   1.000
_cell.length_c   1.000
_cell.angle_alpha   90.00
_cell.angle_beta   90.00
_cell.angle_gamma   90.00
#
_symmetry.space_group_name_H-M   'P 1'
#
loop_
_entity.id
_entity.type
_entity.pdbx_description
1 polymer ?
#
loop_
_entity_poly.entity_id
_entity_poly.type
_entity_poly.pdbx_seq_one_letter_code
_entity_poly.pdbx_strand_id
1 'polypeptide(L)'
;MAGLYDHYMLTAKLSEPGNDQALAVLVQMANYISSRITKLIAAKGAAWWQWCLDVEFGGMNELAYNLFSLTKDPRHAQLAALFSPDNFLNPLADGTQDPLDGLHANQHLPIIVGAARGFEVMGNKTLGTITHNFGCLLSSRYEYSTGGSSDNEYWGNPRELGTSIHTDFDSVTHAPMNSDGYHTQETCTTYNSLKISRYLFTWAPTAALADAFEAKLLNGILGVQQPGVVGSLSYMTPLGRGVNRNRWDWYGFGNANSSFWCCYGTTVEQFAKLGDSIYFTEGIEQLWVAQYIPSTLSWAAKGLSVVMTSSLAMALPTQRGARAEPYTATLTVNITLSSFLSRGPGPLPALDLRVRVPGWAARESAVRVRRRNSSMSEHTPANGTFFAVPTPELGWLVGDVVELTLGMVPRLTPINDVRPEFASVSSIMLGPLVLTGITNETDELRADPARVAEWVAPEKIQRTRCAGRAHWKIWDGERCGDAQEDATTDGMQLVAHGKNRNYTLLPLARVALLNYTAYFNVTKPV
;
A
#
# COMPACT_ATOMS: atom_id res chain seq x y z
N MET A 1 -3.28 -1.04 24.76
CA MET A 1 -1.86 -0.96 25.12
C MET A 1 -1.01 -0.32 24.01
N ALA A 2 -1.18 -0.68 22.74
CA ALA A 2 -0.48 -0.01 21.61
C ALA A 2 -0.65 1.52 21.64
N GLY A 3 -1.86 2.04 21.84
CA GLY A 3 -2.06 3.48 21.98
C GLY A 3 -1.29 4.16 23.14
N LEU A 4 -1.02 3.46 24.25
CA LEU A 4 -0.17 4.00 25.33
C LEU A 4 1.30 4.06 24.89
N TYR A 5 1.76 3.05 24.15
CA TYR A 5 3.09 3.03 23.57
C TYR A 5 3.25 4.19 22.57
N ASP A 6 2.31 4.34 21.64
CA ASP A 6 2.36 5.41 20.64
C ASP A 6 2.29 6.80 21.28
N HIS A 7 1.45 6.97 22.29
CA HIS A 7 1.37 8.23 23.02
C HIS A 7 2.72 8.61 23.66
N TYR A 8 3.41 7.66 24.29
CA TYR A 8 4.77 7.88 24.81
C TYR A 8 5.76 8.20 23.67
N MET A 9 5.80 7.37 22.62
CA MET A 9 6.77 7.50 21.53
C MET A 9 6.62 8.78 20.69
N LEU A 10 5.39 9.22 20.45
CA LEU A 10 5.11 10.41 19.66
C LEU A 10 5.31 11.69 20.47
N THR A 11 5.02 11.69 21.78
CA THR A 11 5.25 12.86 22.64
C THR A 11 6.72 13.02 23.01
N ALA A 12 7.48 11.93 23.18
CA ALA A 12 8.93 12.00 23.38
C ALA A 12 9.66 12.71 22.23
N LYS A 13 9.15 12.60 20.99
CA LYS A 13 9.69 13.34 19.83
C LYS A 13 9.43 14.85 19.88
N LEU A 14 8.46 15.31 20.68
CA LEU A 14 8.05 16.71 20.78
C LEU A 14 8.62 17.40 22.03
N SER A 15 8.82 16.65 23.12
CA SER A 15 9.38 17.12 24.38
C SER A 15 10.09 15.98 25.10
N GLU A 16 11.27 16.25 25.69
CA GLU A 16 11.95 15.32 26.59
C GLU A 16 11.73 15.75 28.05
N PRO A 17 11.17 14.87 28.92
CA PRO A 17 10.73 13.50 28.65
C PRO A 17 9.35 13.43 27.94
N GLY A 18 9.06 12.29 27.30
CA GLY A 18 7.74 11.99 26.74
C GLY A 18 6.65 11.79 27.81
N ASN A 19 5.49 11.24 27.44
CA ASN A 19 4.42 10.96 28.41
C ASN A 19 4.73 9.75 29.29
N ASP A 20 5.52 9.95 30.35
CA ASP A 20 5.95 8.89 31.28
C ASP A 20 4.78 8.18 31.98
N GLN A 21 3.65 8.87 32.19
CA GLN A 21 2.45 8.24 32.75
C GLN A 21 1.93 7.13 31.82
N ALA A 22 1.90 7.37 30.50
CA ALA A 22 1.46 6.36 29.53
C ALA A 22 2.39 5.13 29.55
N LEU A 23 3.70 5.35 29.61
CA LEU A 23 4.68 4.25 29.73
C LEU A 23 4.51 3.49 31.05
N ALA A 24 4.33 4.19 32.17
CA ALA A 24 4.15 3.56 33.48
C ALA A 24 2.89 2.68 33.54
N VAL A 25 1.77 3.14 32.97
CA VAL A 25 0.54 2.33 32.86
C VAL A 25 0.77 1.12 31.96
N LEU A 26 1.43 1.31 30.81
CA LEU A 26 1.72 0.23 29.88
C LEU A 26 2.57 -0.88 30.51
N VAL A 27 3.63 -0.52 31.24
CA VAL A 27 4.49 -1.46 31.96
C VAL A 27 3.70 -2.23 33.03
N GLN A 28 2.82 -1.56 33.78
CA GLN A 28 1.96 -2.24 34.76
C GLN A 28 1.00 -3.23 34.10
N MET A 29 0.38 -2.87 32.97
CA MET A 29 -0.47 -3.77 32.20
C MET A 29 0.31 -4.98 31.69
N ALA A 30 1.52 -4.79 31.16
CA ALA A 30 2.38 -5.87 30.67
C ALA A 30 2.78 -6.83 31.79
N ASN A 31 3.16 -6.30 32.96
CA ASN A 31 3.49 -7.10 34.14
C ASN A 31 2.29 -7.91 34.65
N TYR A 32 1.09 -7.31 34.66
CA TYR A 32 -0.14 -7.99 35.04
C TYR A 32 -0.43 -9.17 34.11
N ILE A 33 -0.41 -8.95 32.79
CA ILE A 33 -0.67 -9.99 31.79
C ILE A 33 0.38 -11.11 31.88
N SER A 34 1.67 -10.76 31.95
CA SER A 34 2.76 -11.73 32.11
C SER A 34 2.57 -12.62 33.35
N SER A 35 2.19 -12.03 34.49
CA SER A 35 1.92 -12.79 35.71
C SER A 35 0.73 -13.74 35.56
N ARG A 36 -0.36 -13.31 34.91
CA ARG A 36 -1.54 -14.14 34.67
C ARG A 36 -1.22 -15.34 33.78
N ILE A 37 -0.51 -15.12 32.69
CA ILE A 37 -0.11 -16.18 31.75
C ILE A 37 0.83 -17.17 32.44
N THR A 38 1.84 -16.69 33.16
CA THR A 38 2.81 -17.55 33.86
C THR A 38 2.11 -18.45 34.90
N LYS A 39 1.16 -17.90 35.67
CA LYS A 39 0.35 -18.69 36.62
C LYS A 39 -0.53 -19.73 35.92
N LEU A 40 -1.11 -19.38 34.77
CA LEU A 40 -1.91 -20.31 33.98
C LEU A 40 -1.05 -21.48 33.44
N ILE A 41 0.12 -21.18 32.88
CA ILE A 41 1.07 -22.19 32.41
C ILE A 41 1.53 -23.09 33.56
N ALA A 42 1.83 -22.52 34.73
CA ALA A 42 2.20 -23.32 35.90
C ALA A 42 1.06 -24.27 36.35
N ALA A 43 -0.20 -23.87 36.18
CA ALA A 43 -1.36 -24.64 36.61
C ALA A 43 -1.88 -25.65 35.57
N LYS A 44 -1.72 -25.36 34.27
CA LYS A 44 -2.35 -26.11 33.16
C LYS A 44 -1.36 -26.60 32.10
N GLY A 45 -0.10 -26.18 32.15
CA GLY A 45 0.95 -26.52 31.19
C GLY A 45 1.00 -25.56 29.98
N ALA A 46 2.12 -25.62 29.26
CA ALA A 46 2.37 -24.78 28.08
C ALA A 46 1.42 -25.10 26.91
N ALA A 47 1.03 -26.37 26.74
CA ALA A 47 0.09 -26.78 25.70
C ALA A 47 -1.29 -26.11 25.87
N TRP A 48 -1.73 -25.91 27.12
CA TRP A 48 -2.97 -25.17 27.39
C TRP A 48 -2.87 -23.72 26.96
N TRP A 49 -1.71 -23.09 27.17
CA TRP A 49 -1.49 -21.73 26.72
C TRP A 49 -1.43 -21.61 25.20
N GLN A 50 -0.76 -22.55 24.51
CA GLN A 50 -0.78 -22.60 23.05
C GLN A 50 -2.21 -22.74 22.50
N TRP A 51 -3.06 -23.56 23.13
CA TRP A 51 -4.49 -23.62 22.78
C TRP A 51 -5.22 -22.28 23.01
N CYS A 52 -4.87 -21.52 24.06
CA CYS A 52 -5.43 -20.16 24.23
C CYS A 52 -5.03 -19.21 23.10
N LEU A 53 -3.91 -19.43 22.42
CA LEU A 53 -3.45 -18.60 21.29
C LEU A 53 -4.24 -18.87 19.99
N ASP A 54 -5.10 -19.88 19.96
CA ASP A 54 -6.05 -20.08 18.84
C ASP A 54 -7.13 -18.98 18.83
N VAL A 55 -7.34 -18.27 19.95
CA VAL A 55 -8.20 -17.08 20.03
C VAL A 55 -7.39 -15.83 19.69
N GLU A 56 -7.97 -14.93 18.88
CA GLU A 56 -7.32 -13.70 18.47
C GLU A 56 -6.82 -12.85 19.65
N PHE A 57 -5.52 -12.50 19.60
CA PHE A 57 -4.85 -11.66 20.61
C PHE A 57 -4.14 -10.44 20.02
N GLY A 58 -4.26 -10.20 18.70
CA GLY A 58 -3.64 -9.06 18.01
C GLY A 58 -2.10 -9.01 18.14
N GLY A 59 -1.53 -7.81 18.02
CA GLY A 59 -0.07 -7.57 18.02
C GLY A 59 0.60 -7.56 19.40
N MET A 60 0.20 -8.44 20.32
CA MET A 60 0.74 -8.44 21.69
C MET A 60 2.24 -8.77 21.75
N ASN A 61 2.73 -9.59 20.82
CA ASN A 61 4.16 -9.87 20.66
C ASN A 61 4.93 -8.63 20.17
N GLU A 62 4.43 -7.91 19.16
CA GLU A 62 5.01 -6.64 18.67
C GLU A 62 5.14 -5.63 19.81
N LEU A 63 4.04 -5.43 20.55
CA LEU A 63 3.99 -4.53 21.70
C LEU A 63 5.03 -4.89 22.76
N ALA A 64 5.17 -6.18 23.08
CA ALA A 64 6.10 -6.65 24.10
C ALA A 64 7.57 -6.49 23.65
N TYR A 65 7.90 -6.74 22.38
CA TYR A 65 9.22 -6.43 21.82
C TYR A 65 9.51 -4.92 21.79
N ASN A 66 8.51 -4.11 21.46
CA ASN A 66 8.60 -2.65 21.54
C ASN A 66 8.91 -2.18 22.96
N LEU A 67 8.21 -2.73 23.95
CA LEU A 67 8.45 -2.41 25.36
C LEU A 67 9.83 -2.89 25.84
N PHE A 68 10.29 -4.06 25.39
CA PHE A 68 11.66 -4.52 25.63
C PHE A 68 12.70 -3.56 25.04
N SER A 69 12.46 -3.07 23.82
CA SER A 69 13.38 -2.12 23.17
C SER A 69 13.55 -0.83 23.98
N LEU A 70 12.47 -0.36 24.63
CA LEU A 70 12.48 0.83 25.49
C LEU A 70 13.09 0.56 26.87
N THR A 71 12.61 -0.45 27.58
CA THR A 71 12.97 -0.64 29.00
C THR A 71 14.20 -1.51 29.21
N LYS A 72 14.59 -2.28 28.19
CA LYS A 72 15.62 -3.34 28.25
C LYS A 72 15.34 -4.41 29.32
N ASP A 73 14.11 -4.50 29.82
CA ASP A 73 13.72 -5.49 30.82
C ASP A 73 13.42 -6.84 30.15
N PRO A 74 14.20 -7.91 30.42
CA PRO A 74 14.05 -9.20 29.75
C PRO A 74 12.67 -9.83 29.93
N ARG A 75 11.90 -9.44 30.96
CA ARG A 75 10.52 -9.91 31.15
C ARG A 75 9.60 -9.53 29.99
N HIS A 76 9.87 -8.41 29.32
CA HIS A 76 9.10 -8.00 28.14
C HIS A 76 9.40 -8.87 26.92
N ALA A 77 10.67 -9.26 26.71
CA ALA A 77 11.01 -10.23 25.67
C ALA A 77 10.41 -11.61 25.95
N GLN A 78 10.40 -12.04 27.23
CA GLN A 78 9.72 -13.27 27.64
C GLN A 78 8.20 -13.19 27.38
N LEU A 79 7.56 -12.06 27.67
CA LEU A 79 6.16 -11.83 27.35
C LEU A 79 5.91 -11.92 25.83
N ALA A 80 6.79 -11.38 25.00
CA ALA A 80 6.67 -11.48 23.55
C ALA A 80 6.71 -12.94 23.07
N ALA A 81 7.62 -13.75 23.63
CA ALA A 81 7.71 -15.17 23.33
C ALA A 81 6.46 -15.96 23.76
N LEU A 82 5.75 -15.52 24.80
CA LEU A 82 4.47 -16.14 25.18
C LEU A 82 3.38 -15.89 24.12
N PHE A 83 3.43 -14.82 23.34
CA PHE A 83 2.49 -14.56 22.23
C PHE A 83 3.03 -15.04 20.88
N SER A 84 3.56 -16.27 20.85
CA SER A 84 4.12 -16.91 19.66
C SER A 84 3.46 -18.28 19.45
N PRO A 85 2.41 -18.36 18.60
CA PRO A 85 1.70 -19.61 18.36
C PRO A 85 2.53 -20.55 17.49
N ASP A 86 2.84 -21.72 18.04
CA ASP A 86 3.72 -22.70 17.41
C ASP A 86 3.12 -23.29 16.13
N ASN A 87 1.80 -23.50 16.11
CA ASN A 87 1.06 -24.06 14.97
C ASN A 87 1.05 -23.15 13.73
N PHE A 88 1.28 -21.85 13.90
CA PHE A 88 1.33 -20.87 12.81
C PHE A 88 2.77 -20.46 12.46
N LEU A 89 3.62 -20.23 13.46
CA LEU A 89 4.98 -19.72 13.23
C LEU A 89 5.97 -20.80 12.83
N ASN A 90 5.85 -22.03 13.33
CA ASN A 90 6.80 -23.10 12.99
C ASN A 90 6.74 -23.46 11.49
N PRO A 91 5.56 -23.65 10.86
CA PRO A 91 5.43 -23.89 9.42
C PRO A 91 6.04 -22.79 8.52
N LEU A 92 6.13 -21.56 9.03
CA LEU A 92 6.76 -20.45 8.33
C LEU A 92 8.28 -20.43 8.56
N ALA A 93 8.75 -20.91 9.71
CA ALA A 93 10.16 -20.97 10.06
C ALA A 93 10.91 -22.05 9.27
N ASP A 94 10.30 -23.22 9.12
CA ASP A 94 10.82 -24.34 8.32
C ASP A 94 10.62 -24.10 6.81
N GLY A 95 9.63 -23.28 6.40
CA GLY A 95 9.48 -22.76 5.04
C GLY A 95 9.02 -23.80 4.02
N THR A 96 8.50 -24.94 4.49
CA THR A 96 8.05 -26.05 3.65
C THR A 96 6.54 -26.14 3.51
N GLN A 97 5.80 -25.35 4.29
CA GLN A 97 4.35 -25.40 4.37
C GLN A 97 3.74 -24.01 4.19
N ASP A 98 2.51 -23.99 3.70
CA ASP A 98 1.68 -22.79 3.62
C ASP A 98 0.55 -22.92 4.65
N PRO A 99 0.64 -22.24 5.81
CA PRO A 99 -0.37 -22.37 6.85
C PRO A 99 -1.55 -21.39 6.67
N LEU A 100 -1.58 -20.54 5.65
CA LEU A 100 -2.52 -19.41 5.59
C LEU A 100 -3.95 -19.83 5.25
N ASP A 101 -4.14 -20.89 4.46
CA ASP A 101 -5.45 -21.33 3.99
C ASP A 101 -6.44 -21.59 5.15
N GLY A 102 -7.62 -20.99 5.07
CA GLY A 102 -8.68 -21.07 6.07
C GLY A 102 -8.44 -20.24 7.34
N LEU A 103 -7.31 -19.56 7.47
CA LEU A 103 -7.03 -18.72 8.65
C LEU A 103 -7.63 -17.32 8.53
N HIS A 104 -8.12 -16.80 9.66
CA HIS A 104 -8.57 -15.42 9.78
C HIS A 104 -7.37 -14.46 9.60
N ALA A 105 -7.38 -13.69 8.51
CA ALA A 105 -6.19 -12.99 8.03
C ALA A 105 -5.70 -11.94 9.03
N ASN A 106 -6.61 -11.14 9.58
CA ASN A 106 -6.25 -10.05 10.49
C ASN A 106 -5.86 -10.52 11.90
N GLN A 107 -6.19 -11.76 12.30
CA GLN A 107 -5.65 -12.35 13.53
C GLN A 107 -4.15 -12.66 13.38
N HIS A 108 -3.74 -13.13 12.20
CA HIS A 108 -2.42 -13.68 11.97
C HIS A 108 -1.38 -12.65 11.50
N LEU A 109 -1.81 -11.65 10.71
CA LEU A 109 -0.92 -10.59 10.24
C LEU A 109 -0.20 -9.83 11.38
N PRO A 110 -0.86 -9.38 12.48
CA PRO A 110 -0.18 -8.76 13.60
C PRO A 110 0.88 -9.65 14.27
N ILE A 111 0.70 -10.96 14.25
CA ILE A 111 1.68 -11.91 14.80
C ILE A 111 2.97 -11.84 13.98
N ILE A 112 2.86 -11.77 12.65
CA ILE A 112 4.01 -11.62 11.75
C ILE A 112 4.67 -10.25 11.91
N VAL A 113 3.90 -9.18 12.14
CA VAL A 113 4.45 -7.87 12.50
C VAL A 113 5.29 -7.97 13.78
N GLY A 114 4.82 -8.73 14.78
CA GLY A 114 5.59 -8.97 16.00
C GLY A 114 6.82 -9.85 15.80
N ALA A 115 6.77 -10.85 14.92
CA ALA A 115 7.96 -11.60 14.50
C ALA A 115 9.00 -10.67 13.85
N ALA A 116 8.56 -9.79 12.95
CA ALA A 116 9.42 -8.83 12.30
C ALA A 116 10.11 -7.91 13.31
N ARG A 117 9.33 -7.39 14.27
CA ARG A 117 9.88 -6.57 15.35
C ARG A 117 10.85 -7.34 16.26
N GLY A 118 10.56 -8.61 16.54
CA GLY A 118 11.45 -9.48 17.29
C GLY A 118 12.79 -9.70 16.60
N PHE A 119 12.83 -9.82 15.28
CA PHE A 119 14.08 -9.87 14.52
C PHE A 119 14.89 -8.59 14.69
N GLU A 120 14.29 -7.40 14.53
CA GLU A 120 15.01 -6.13 14.66
C GLU A 120 15.58 -5.91 16.06
N VAL A 121 14.81 -6.25 17.10
CA VAL A 121 15.19 -5.93 18.48
C VAL A 121 16.15 -6.97 19.06
N MET A 122 16.01 -8.24 18.68
CA MET A 122 16.78 -9.35 19.26
C MET A 122 17.86 -9.91 18.32
N GLY A 123 17.84 -9.57 17.03
CA GLY A 123 18.67 -10.23 16.02
C GLY A 123 18.26 -11.69 15.74
N ASN A 124 17.04 -12.09 16.12
CA ASN A 124 16.57 -13.47 15.97
C ASN A 124 16.27 -13.80 14.50
N LYS A 125 17.21 -14.47 13.84
CA LYS A 125 17.12 -14.83 12.41
C LYS A 125 15.90 -15.68 12.07
N THR A 126 15.45 -16.57 12.97
CA THR A 126 14.25 -17.39 12.74
C THR A 126 13.01 -16.52 12.56
N LEU A 127 12.84 -15.49 13.39
CA LEU A 127 11.72 -14.55 13.25
C LEU A 127 11.81 -13.75 11.94
N GLY A 128 13.02 -13.39 11.51
CA GLY A 128 13.25 -12.76 10.21
C GLY A 128 12.87 -13.68 9.04
N THR A 129 13.25 -14.96 9.11
CA THR A 129 12.86 -15.99 8.13
C THR A 129 11.35 -16.18 8.08
N ILE A 130 10.68 -16.25 9.23
CA ILE A 130 9.21 -16.33 9.30
C ILE A 130 8.57 -15.15 8.55
N THR A 131 8.99 -13.91 8.85
CA THR A 131 8.43 -12.71 8.20
C THR A 131 8.68 -12.72 6.69
N HIS A 132 9.88 -13.12 6.26
CA HIS A 132 10.22 -13.21 4.84
C HIS A 132 9.35 -14.25 4.11
N ASN A 133 9.28 -15.48 4.64
CA ASN A 133 8.51 -16.56 4.05
C ASN A 133 7.02 -16.22 3.99
N PHE A 134 6.48 -15.63 5.06
CA PHE A 134 5.11 -15.13 5.07
C PHE A 134 4.86 -14.09 3.97
N GLY A 135 5.74 -13.09 3.83
CA GLY A 135 5.62 -12.07 2.80
C GLY A 135 5.64 -12.66 1.38
N CYS A 136 6.46 -13.68 1.15
CA CYS A 136 6.50 -14.42 -0.12
C CYS A 136 5.22 -15.21 -0.38
N LEU A 137 4.67 -15.90 0.62
CA LEU A 137 3.41 -16.64 0.49
C LEU A 137 2.25 -15.69 0.19
N LEU A 138 2.10 -14.63 0.99
CA LEU A 138 1.03 -13.65 0.85
C LEU A 138 1.02 -13.06 -0.57
N SER A 139 2.15 -12.49 -1.01
CA SER A 139 2.24 -11.85 -2.33
C SER A 139 2.11 -12.81 -3.52
N SER A 140 2.57 -14.06 -3.38
CA SER A 140 2.52 -15.02 -4.49
C SER A 140 1.21 -15.81 -4.58
N ARG A 141 0.40 -15.86 -3.51
CA ARG A 141 -0.77 -16.76 -3.45
C ARG A 141 -2.09 -16.13 -3.03
N TYR A 142 -2.06 -15.03 -2.28
CA TYR A 142 -3.24 -14.52 -1.55
C TYR A 142 -3.57 -13.06 -1.82
N GLU A 143 -2.78 -12.38 -2.67
CA GLU A 143 -3.00 -10.96 -2.99
C GLU A 143 -3.69 -10.75 -4.35
N TYR A 144 -4.63 -9.81 -4.36
CA TYR A 144 -5.24 -9.22 -5.55
C TYR A 144 -4.29 -8.18 -6.20
N SER A 145 -4.63 -7.68 -7.38
CA SER A 145 -3.87 -6.61 -8.06
C SER A 145 -3.84 -5.28 -7.29
N THR A 146 -4.74 -5.09 -6.34
CA THR A 146 -4.72 -3.99 -5.36
C THR A 146 -3.58 -4.13 -4.33
N GLY A 147 -2.95 -5.30 -4.25
CA GLY A 147 -2.01 -5.69 -3.20
C GLY A 147 -2.68 -6.07 -1.88
N GLY A 148 -4.01 -5.96 -1.77
CA GLY A 148 -4.76 -6.47 -0.62
C GLY A 148 -5.00 -7.97 -0.73
N SER A 149 -5.39 -8.57 0.38
CA SER A 149 -5.68 -10.01 0.50
C SER A 149 -7.04 -10.21 1.18
N SER A 150 -7.40 -11.48 1.41
CA SER A 150 -8.57 -11.94 2.15
C SER A 150 -9.92 -11.83 1.43
N ASP A 151 -10.80 -12.73 1.80
CA ASP A 151 -12.20 -12.79 1.43
C ASP A 151 -13.00 -13.21 2.66
N ASN A 152 -14.05 -12.46 2.98
CA ASN A 152 -14.83 -12.65 4.18
C ASN A 152 -13.98 -12.69 5.47
N GLU A 153 -12.88 -11.92 5.51
CA GLU A 153 -11.86 -11.86 6.60
C GLU A 153 -10.87 -13.03 6.68
N TYR A 154 -11.01 -14.05 5.83
CA TYR A 154 -10.12 -15.23 5.81
C TYR A 154 -9.25 -15.23 4.56
N TRP A 155 -8.14 -15.95 4.61
CA TRP A 155 -7.49 -16.39 3.39
C TRP A 155 -8.20 -17.66 2.89
N GLY A 156 -8.71 -17.63 1.66
CA GLY A 156 -9.26 -18.81 0.98
C GLY A 156 -8.15 -19.65 0.33
N ASN A 157 -8.53 -20.62 -0.51
CA ASN A 157 -7.57 -21.51 -1.17
C ASN A 157 -6.44 -20.73 -1.91
N PRO A 158 -5.17 -21.16 -1.80
CA PRO A 158 -4.04 -20.45 -2.40
C PRO A 158 -4.12 -20.45 -3.93
N ARG A 159 -4.02 -19.25 -4.53
CA ARG A 159 -4.15 -19.03 -5.99
C ARG A 159 -5.51 -19.48 -6.55
N GLU A 160 -6.59 -19.22 -5.83
CA GLU A 160 -7.97 -19.42 -6.28
C GLU A 160 -8.86 -18.17 -6.05
N LEU A 161 -8.26 -16.97 -6.19
CA LEU A 161 -8.91 -15.70 -5.85
C LEU A 161 -10.10 -15.34 -6.77
N GLY A 162 -10.26 -16.02 -7.90
CA GLY A 162 -11.39 -15.84 -8.81
C GLY A 162 -12.74 -16.12 -8.16
N THR A 163 -12.80 -17.05 -7.20
CA THR A 163 -14.06 -17.36 -6.50
C THR A 163 -14.58 -16.15 -5.73
N SER A 164 -13.70 -15.40 -5.09
CA SER A 164 -14.04 -14.26 -4.23
C SER A 164 -14.57 -13.03 -4.96
N ILE A 165 -14.41 -12.95 -6.29
CA ILE A 165 -14.84 -11.79 -7.09
C ILE A 165 -16.04 -12.09 -8.00
N HIS A 166 -16.54 -13.32 -8.04
CA HIS A 166 -17.70 -13.70 -8.86
C HIS A 166 -19.01 -13.68 -8.05
N THR A 167 -20.09 -13.20 -8.67
CA THR A 167 -21.39 -12.97 -8.00
C THR A 167 -22.37 -14.14 -8.06
N ASP A 168 -22.05 -15.22 -8.78
CA ASP A 168 -22.99 -16.33 -9.07
C ASP A 168 -22.26 -17.69 -9.15
N PHE A 169 -21.17 -17.87 -8.40
CA PHE A 169 -20.40 -19.12 -8.46
C PHE A 169 -21.14 -20.26 -7.74
N ASP A 170 -21.74 -21.17 -8.51
CA ASP A 170 -22.35 -22.42 -8.02
C ASP A 170 -21.25 -23.37 -7.52
N SER A 171 -20.83 -23.21 -6.27
CA SER A 171 -19.90 -24.13 -5.63
C SER A 171 -20.63 -25.41 -5.23
N VAL A 172 -20.86 -26.31 -6.19
CA VAL A 172 -21.30 -27.69 -5.92
C VAL A 172 -20.26 -28.45 -5.06
N THR A 173 -19.09 -27.84 -4.81
CA THR A 173 -18.07 -28.31 -3.88
C THR A 173 -17.74 -27.21 -2.85
N HIS A 174 -18.34 -27.29 -1.66
CA HIS A 174 -17.86 -26.75 -0.38
C HIS A 174 -17.00 -25.46 -0.38
N ALA A 175 -17.40 -24.37 -1.04
CA ALA A 175 -16.88 -23.04 -0.72
C ALA A 175 -17.91 -22.34 0.19
N PRO A 176 -17.85 -22.48 1.53
CA PRO A 176 -18.82 -21.89 2.46
C PRO A 176 -18.80 -20.34 2.49
N MET A 177 -18.08 -19.69 1.58
CA MET A 177 -17.81 -18.24 1.56
C MET A 177 -17.82 -17.67 0.14
N ASN A 178 -18.87 -17.90 -0.67
CA ASN A 178 -19.10 -16.99 -1.81
C ASN A 178 -19.54 -15.63 -1.23
N SER A 179 -18.72 -14.59 -1.42
CA SER A 179 -18.97 -13.23 -0.94
C SER A 179 -19.76 -12.35 -1.92
N ASP A 180 -20.21 -12.92 -3.04
CA ASP A 180 -20.77 -12.22 -4.19
C ASP A 180 -19.91 -11.02 -4.63
N GLY A 181 -18.60 -11.12 -4.42
CA GLY A 181 -17.65 -10.05 -4.73
C GLY A 181 -17.57 -8.88 -3.74
N TYR A 182 -18.39 -8.87 -2.69
CA TYR A 182 -18.51 -7.74 -1.74
C TYR A 182 -17.59 -7.83 -0.52
N HIS A 183 -17.13 -9.02 -0.14
CA HIS A 183 -16.39 -9.22 1.13
C HIS A 183 -14.88 -9.38 0.92
N THR A 184 -14.40 -8.91 -0.23
CA THR A 184 -12.98 -8.92 -0.57
C THR A 184 -12.24 -7.80 0.15
N GLN A 185 -10.99 -8.09 0.51
CA GLN A 185 -10.04 -7.11 1.00
C GLN A 185 -10.51 -6.31 2.22
N GLU A 186 -10.45 -6.95 3.39
CA GLU A 186 -10.60 -6.24 4.66
C GLU A 186 -9.50 -5.16 4.80
N THR A 187 -9.86 -3.98 5.30
CA THR A 187 -8.92 -2.87 5.46
C THR A 187 -7.81 -3.17 6.48
N CYS A 188 -8.12 -3.84 7.60
CA CYS A 188 -7.10 -4.19 8.60
C CYS A 188 -6.01 -5.11 8.05
N THR A 189 -6.35 -6.02 7.14
CA THR A 189 -5.36 -6.91 6.54
C THR A 189 -4.37 -6.13 5.67
N THR A 190 -4.88 -5.18 4.89
CA THR A 190 -4.05 -4.28 4.08
C THR A 190 -3.14 -3.43 4.97
N TYR A 191 -3.66 -2.88 6.07
CA TYR A 191 -2.88 -2.11 7.05
C TYR A 191 -1.72 -2.91 7.66
N ASN A 192 -1.97 -4.11 8.17
CA ASN A 192 -0.91 -4.91 8.77
C ASN A 192 0.08 -5.42 7.70
N SER A 193 -0.39 -5.71 6.48
CA SER A 193 0.49 -6.04 5.35
C SER A 193 1.41 -4.88 4.95
N LEU A 194 0.96 -3.62 5.05
CA LEU A 194 1.81 -2.44 4.87
C LEU A 194 2.92 -2.37 5.93
N LYS A 195 2.62 -2.70 7.20
CA LYS A 195 3.65 -2.79 8.26
C LYS A 195 4.70 -3.85 7.94
N ILE A 196 4.28 -5.04 7.49
CA ILE A 196 5.19 -6.13 7.08
C ILE A 196 6.05 -5.70 5.88
N SER A 197 5.42 -5.12 4.85
CA SER A 197 6.11 -4.62 3.66
C SER A 197 7.18 -3.60 4.00
N ARG A 198 6.88 -2.70 4.95
CA ARG A 198 7.85 -1.73 5.48
C ARG A 198 9.04 -2.40 6.15
N TYR A 199 8.83 -3.39 7.02
CA TYR A 199 9.92 -4.14 7.65
C TYR A 199 10.83 -4.82 6.62
N LEU A 200 10.23 -5.57 5.69
CA LEU A 200 10.97 -6.25 4.61
C LEU A 200 11.78 -5.25 3.78
N PHE A 201 11.17 -4.10 3.45
CA PHE A 201 11.85 -3.03 2.73
C PHE A 201 13.06 -2.48 3.51
N THR A 202 12.92 -2.24 4.82
CA THR A 202 14.03 -1.71 5.63
C THR A 202 15.18 -2.70 5.82
N TRP A 203 14.94 -4.00 5.66
CA TRP A 203 15.99 -5.02 5.78
C TRP A 203 16.71 -5.29 4.47
N ALA A 204 15.98 -5.26 3.35
CA ALA A 204 16.50 -5.52 2.01
C ALA A 204 15.74 -4.69 0.98
N PRO A 205 16.07 -3.39 0.82
CA PRO A 205 15.30 -2.48 -0.01
C PRO A 205 15.36 -2.88 -1.49
N THR A 206 14.20 -3.12 -2.08
CA THR A 206 14.03 -3.37 -3.53
C THR A 206 12.89 -2.53 -4.07
N ALA A 207 12.96 -2.17 -5.36
CA ALA A 207 11.85 -1.45 -6.00
C ALA A 207 10.57 -2.27 -5.98
N ALA A 208 10.65 -3.60 -6.08
CA ALA A 208 9.49 -4.50 -6.03
C ALA A 208 8.73 -4.41 -4.70
N LEU A 209 9.45 -4.33 -3.56
CA LEU A 209 8.81 -4.13 -2.25
C LEU A 209 8.16 -2.74 -2.13
N ALA A 210 8.78 -1.72 -2.70
CA ALA A 210 8.21 -0.38 -2.74
C ALA A 210 7.00 -0.27 -3.70
N ASP A 211 7.01 -0.99 -4.82
CA ASP A 211 5.88 -1.14 -5.75
C ASP A 211 4.72 -1.87 -5.07
N ALA A 212 5.00 -2.94 -4.32
CA ALA A 212 3.99 -3.67 -3.56
C ALA A 212 3.35 -2.80 -2.45
N PHE A 213 4.17 -2.00 -1.76
CA PHE A 213 3.68 -1.01 -0.79
C PHE A 213 2.82 0.06 -1.47
N GLU A 214 3.26 0.58 -2.63
CA GLU A 214 2.54 1.57 -3.42
C GLU A 214 1.15 1.06 -3.84
N ALA A 215 1.08 -0.18 -4.35
CA ALA A 215 -0.19 -0.79 -4.74
C ALA A 215 -1.18 -0.87 -3.57
N LYS A 216 -0.72 -1.39 -2.42
CA LYS A 216 -1.52 -1.51 -1.18
C LYS A 216 -2.03 -0.16 -0.70
N LEU A 217 -1.16 0.84 -0.66
CA LEU A 217 -1.50 2.18 -0.21
C LEU A 217 -2.53 2.83 -1.15
N LEU A 218 -2.20 2.90 -2.45
CA LEU A 218 -2.99 3.66 -3.42
C LEU A 218 -4.34 3.02 -3.73
N ASN A 219 -4.43 1.68 -3.73
CA ASN A 219 -5.65 0.97 -4.09
C ASN A 219 -6.44 0.50 -2.87
N GLY A 220 -5.76 0.04 -1.83
CA GLY A 220 -6.38 -0.59 -0.66
C GLY A 220 -6.67 0.34 0.52
N ILE A 221 -5.94 1.44 0.66
CA ILE A 221 -6.09 2.35 1.82
C ILE A 221 -6.75 3.68 1.43
N LEU A 222 -6.30 4.33 0.35
CA LEU A 222 -6.74 5.70 0.07
C LEU A 222 -8.26 5.82 -0.20
N GLY A 223 -8.88 4.76 -0.74
CA GLY A 223 -10.33 4.71 -1.00
C GLY A 223 -11.21 4.35 0.21
N VAL A 224 -10.63 4.10 1.38
CA VAL A 224 -11.37 3.63 2.57
C VAL A 224 -12.22 4.74 3.20
N GLN A 225 -11.77 6.00 3.11
CA GLN A 225 -12.52 7.15 3.61
C GLN A 225 -13.53 7.60 2.55
N GLN A 226 -14.83 7.65 2.92
CA GLN A 226 -15.86 8.18 2.03
C GLN A 226 -15.52 9.64 1.66
N PRO A 227 -15.47 9.98 0.37
CA PRO A 227 -15.23 11.36 -0.04
C PRO A 227 -16.28 12.32 0.54
N GLY A 228 -15.81 13.42 1.15
CA GLY A 228 -16.67 14.48 1.67
C GLY A 228 -17.39 14.18 3.00
N VAL A 229 -17.28 12.96 3.54
CA VAL A 229 -18.00 12.56 4.77
C VAL A 229 -17.02 12.12 5.86
N VAL A 230 -16.57 13.07 6.68
CA VAL A 230 -15.58 12.82 7.74
C VAL A 230 -15.99 11.66 8.66
N GLY A 231 -15.09 10.70 8.87
CA GLY A 231 -15.31 9.56 9.77
C GLY A 231 -16.26 8.48 9.23
N SER A 232 -16.70 8.60 7.97
CA SER A 232 -17.34 7.52 7.23
C SER A 232 -16.28 6.67 6.55
N LEU A 233 -16.02 5.49 7.12
CA LEU A 233 -14.90 4.61 6.76
C LEU A 233 -15.44 3.24 6.33
N SER A 234 -14.81 2.65 5.33
CA SER A 234 -15.19 1.34 4.80
C SER A 234 -14.48 0.20 5.53
N TYR A 235 -15.14 -0.94 5.66
CA TYR A 235 -14.53 -2.16 6.18
C TYR A 235 -13.84 -2.96 5.06
N MET A 236 -14.57 -3.22 3.98
CA MET A 236 -14.13 -4.03 2.84
C MET A 236 -13.78 -3.17 1.63
N THR A 237 -12.97 -3.69 0.72
CA THR A 237 -12.79 -3.16 -0.63
C THR A 237 -13.33 -4.17 -1.63
N PRO A 238 -14.63 -4.08 -1.99
CA PRO A 238 -15.25 -4.97 -2.97
C PRO A 238 -14.51 -4.98 -4.31
N LEU A 239 -14.23 -6.17 -4.83
CA LEU A 239 -13.52 -6.35 -6.11
C LEU A 239 -14.35 -7.09 -7.16
N GLY A 240 -15.57 -7.51 -6.81
CA GLY A 240 -16.44 -8.22 -7.72
C GLY A 240 -17.10 -7.37 -8.80
N ARG A 241 -18.10 -7.97 -9.45
CA ARG A 241 -18.82 -7.42 -10.59
C ARG A 241 -20.06 -6.64 -10.17
N GLY A 242 -20.15 -5.38 -10.56
CA GLY A 242 -21.30 -4.52 -10.26
C GLY A 242 -21.42 -4.15 -8.78
N VAL A 243 -20.31 -4.23 -8.04
CA VAL A 243 -20.24 -3.96 -6.60
C VAL A 243 -20.01 -2.48 -6.30
N ASN A 244 -20.29 -2.06 -5.07
CA ASN A 244 -20.02 -0.71 -4.59
C ASN A 244 -19.72 -0.70 -3.08
N ARG A 245 -19.25 0.44 -2.56
CA ARG A 245 -19.03 0.66 -1.12
C ARG A 245 -20.20 1.40 -0.42
N ASN A 246 -21.25 1.75 -1.16
CA ASN A 246 -22.46 2.41 -0.66
C ASN A 246 -23.49 1.41 -0.13
N ARG A 247 -23.05 0.56 0.80
CA ARG A 247 -23.93 -0.36 1.53
C ARG A 247 -24.19 0.17 2.93
N TRP A 248 -25.36 -0.19 3.46
CA TRP A 248 -25.80 0.20 4.80
C TRP A 248 -25.34 -0.78 5.90
N ASP A 249 -24.79 -1.92 5.49
CA ASP A 249 -24.23 -2.94 6.39
C ASP A 249 -22.73 -2.72 6.60
N TRP A 250 -22.12 -3.59 7.41
CA TRP A 250 -20.74 -3.47 7.84
C TRP A 250 -19.71 -3.67 6.72
N TYR A 251 -20.13 -4.08 5.52
CA TYR A 251 -19.26 -4.15 4.34
C TYR A 251 -19.09 -2.79 3.63
N GLY A 252 -20.04 -1.87 3.85
CA GLY A 252 -20.03 -0.54 3.26
C GLY A 252 -19.32 0.50 4.10
N PHE A 253 -19.68 1.77 3.87
CA PHE A 253 -19.24 2.89 4.68
C PHE A 253 -20.04 2.96 5.99
N GLY A 254 -19.33 3.05 7.12
CA GLY A 254 -19.95 3.21 8.43
C GLY A 254 -20.27 4.66 8.80
N ASN A 255 -20.62 4.87 10.08
CA ASN A 255 -20.84 6.19 10.67
C ASN A 255 -19.82 6.48 11.78
N ALA A 256 -19.27 7.70 11.79
CA ALA A 256 -18.27 8.16 12.75
C ALA A 256 -18.62 7.93 14.23
N ASN A 257 -19.92 7.97 14.58
CA ASN A 257 -20.40 7.92 15.96
C ASN A 257 -21.15 6.63 16.32
N SER A 258 -21.31 5.69 15.38
CA SER A 258 -22.06 4.45 15.63
C SER A 258 -21.46 3.19 14.98
N SER A 259 -20.38 3.31 14.21
CA SER A 259 -19.63 2.16 13.68
C SER A 259 -18.35 1.96 14.50
N PHE A 260 -18.27 0.84 15.22
CA PHE A 260 -17.18 0.51 16.13
C PHE A 260 -16.44 -0.77 15.73
N TRP A 261 -16.20 -0.92 14.42
CA TRP A 261 -15.53 -2.09 13.85
C TRP A 261 -14.01 -1.98 13.96
N CYS A 262 -13.28 -3.09 13.82
CA CYS A 262 -11.81 -3.10 13.83
C CYS A 262 -11.21 -2.12 12.78
N CYS A 263 -11.77 -2.10 11.56
CA CYS A 263 -11.29 -1.25 10.47
C CYS A 263 -11.37 0.24 10.79
N TYR A 264 -12.28 0.68 11.67
CA TYR A 264 -12.36 2.08 12.09
C TYR A 264 -11.10 2.52 12.86
N GLY A 265 -10.71 1.75 13.87
CA GLY A 265 -9.49 2.05 14.65
C GLY A 265 -8.24 2.04 13.77
N THR A 266 -8.11 0.99 12.96
CA THR A 266 -7.01 0.82 12.00
C THR A 266 -6.91 1.96 11.00
N THR A 267 -8.03 2.40 10.45
CA THR A 267 -8.03 3.45 9.43
C THR A 267 -7.68 4.81 10.02
N VAL A 268 -8.14 5.13 11.23
CA VAL A 268 -7.71 6.35 11.94
C VAL A 268 -6.20 6.37 12.12
N GLU A 269 -5.60 5.25 12.54
CA GLU A 269 -4.15 5.13 12.65
C GLU A 269 -3.45 5.29 11.29
N GLN A 270 -3.98 4.65 10.24
CA GLN A 270 -3.39 4.68 8.91
C GLN A 270 -3.38 6.09 8.30
N PHE A 271 -4.50 6.82 8.41
CA PHE A 271 -4.61 8.18 7.88
C PHE A 271 -3.74 9.18 8.66
N ALA A 272 -3.42 8.89 9.93
CA ALA A 272 -2.48 9.69 10.71
C ALA A 272 -1.01 9.52 10.26
N LYS A 273 -0.69 8.48 9.47
CA LYS A 273 0.69 8.11 9.11
C LYS A 273 0.95 7.88 7.62
N LEU A 274 0.14 8.43 6.73
CA LEU A 274 0.30 8.27 5.26
C LEU A 274 1.71 8.66 4.74
N GLY A 275 2.43 9.53 5.47
CA GLY A 275 3.78 9.98 5.11
C GLY A 275 4.93 9.09 5.62
N ASP A 276 4.66 8.05 6.42
CA ASP A 276 5.71 7.35 7.17
C ASP A 276 6.71 6.57 6.29
N SER A 277 6.29 6.20 5.08
CA SER A 277 7.03 5.33 4.14
C SER A 277 7.35 6.01 2.80
N ILE A 278 7.33 7.35 2.77
CA ILE A 278 7.76 8.12 1.59
C ILE A 278 9.28 8.09 1.45
N TYR A 279 9.99 8.30 2.56
CA TYR A 279 11.43 8.41 2.63
C TYR A 279 12.01 7.41 3.63
N PHE A 280 13.17 6.85 3.30
CA PHE A 280 13.96 6.01 4.21
C PHE A 280 15.40 6.47 4.22
N THR A 281 16.12 6.22 5.31
CA THR A 281 17.54 6.58 5.45
C THR A 281 18.36 5.34 5.74
N GLU A 282 19.51 5.25 5.10
CA GLU A 282 20.56 4.28 5.45
C GLU A 282 21.78 5.06 5.95
N GLY A 283 22.09 4.89 7.24
CA GLY A 283 23.01 5.77 7.96
C GLY A 283 22.54 7.23 7.96
N ILE A 284 23.49 8.17 7.96
CA ILE A 284 23.23 9.62 7.92
C ILE A 284 23.43 10.22 6.53
N GLU A 285 23.91 9.46 5.55
CA GLU A 285 24.32 9.99 4.23
C GLU A 285 23.38 9.59 3.10
N GLN A 286 22.63 8.49 3.24
CA GLN A 286 21.82 7.95 2.14
C GLN A 286 20.34 8.23 2.36
N LEU A 287 19.69 8.82 1.37
CA LEU A 287 18.25 9.06 1.32
C LEU A 287 17.62 8.25 0.20
N TRP A 288 16.68 7.39 0.57
CA TRP A 288 15.88 6.59 -0.34
C TRP A 288 14.50 7.21 -0.49
N VAL A 289 14.12 7.61 -1.71
CA VAL A 289 12.79 8.12 -2.05
C VAL A 289 11.98 6.96 -2.61
N ALA A 290 11.12 6.39 -1.78
CA ALA A 290 10.37 5.16 -2.07
C ALA A 290 8.99 5.45 -2.67
N GLN A 291 8.30 6.50 -2.24
CA GLN A 291 6.95 6.85 -2.74
C GLN A 291 6.93 8.25 -3.32
N TYR A 292 6.08 8.47 -4.34
CA TYR A 292 6.00 9.75 -5.05
C TYR A 292 4.75 10.54 -4.64
N ILE A 293 4.66 10.85 -3.34
CA ILE A 293 3.57 11.65 -2.76
C ILE A 293 4.11 13.06 -2.42
N PRO A 294 3.48 14.15 -2.90
CA PRO A 294 3.90 15.51 -2.59
C PRO A 294 4.10 15.71 -1.08
N SER A 295 5.29 16.15 -0.70
CA SER A 295 5.68 16.18 0.71
C SER A 295 6.91 17.07 0.92
N THR A 296 7.14 17.46 2.18
CA THR A 296 8.38 18.10 2.60
C THR A 296 9.00 17.28 3.72
N LEU A 297 10.18 16.73 3.48
CA LEU A 297 10.99 16.07 4.50
C LEU A 297 11.87 17.11 5.20
N SER A 298 11.69 17.25 6.51
CA SER A 298 12.60 17.99 7.37
C SER A 298 13.64 17.04 7.98
N TRP A 299 14.85 17.02 7.44
CA TRP A 299 15.92 16.13 7.90
C TRP A 299 16.84 16.85 8.89
N ALA A 300 16.38 16.91 10.15
CA ALA A 300 17.05 17.59 11.27
C ALA A 300 18.54 17.24 11.39
N ALA A 301 18.87 15.95 11.35
CA ALA A 301 20.24 15.45 11.52
C ALA A 301 21.25 15.98 10.49
N LYS A 302 20.80 16.41 9.30
CA LYS A 302 21.65 17.01 8.27
C LYS A 302 21.39 18.49 8.02
N GLY A 303 20.40 19.09 8.68
CA GLY A 303 19.98 20.46 8.34
C GLY A 303 19.37 20.61 6.94
N LEU A 304 18.88 19.51 6.35
CA LEU A 304 18.35 19.46 4.98
C LEU A 304 16.83 19.52 4.97
N SER A 305 16.28 20.16 3.93
CA SER A 305 14.87 20.10 3.56
C SER A 305 14.76 19.52 2.16
N VAL A 306 13.97 18.47 1.99
CA VAL A 306 13.69 17.88 0.67
C VAL A 306 12.23 18.12 0.34
N VAL A 307 11.96 18.93 -0.67
CA VAL A 307 10.61 19.26 -1.12
C VAL A 307 10.31 18.45 -2.37
N MET A 308 9.32 17.58 -2.29
CA MET A 308 8.84 16.81 -3.42
C MET A 308 7.51 17.35 -3.90
N THR A 309 7.44 17.70 -5.17
CA THR A 309 6.19 17.90 -5.88
C THR A 309 6.04 16.83 -6.94
N SER A 310 4.81 16.53 -7.30
CA SER A 310 4.51 15.68 -8.45
C SER A 310 3.39 16.30 -9.28
N SER A 311 3.18 15.77 -10.47
CA SER A 311 2.02 16.07 -11.29
C SER A 311 1.79 14.95 -12.28
N LEU A 312 0.54 14.55 -12.47
CA LEU A 312 0.18 13.57 -13.48
C LEU A 312 -0.31 14.28 -14.74
N ALA A 313 0.26 13.99 -15.90
CA ALA A 313 -0.19 14.49 -17.19
C ALA A 313 -0.73 13.35 -18.05
N MET A 314 -1.89 13.55 -18.68
CA MET A 314 -2.47 12.62 -19.65
C MET A 314 -2.34 13.25 -21.04
N ALA A 315 -1.69 12.56 -21.99
CA ALA A 315 -1.53 13.05 -23.36
C ALA A 315 -2.40 12.26 -24.35
N LEU A 316 -3.20 12.94 -25.17
CA LEU A 316 -3.94 12.26 -26.24
C LEU A 316 -2.96 11.65 -27.27
N PRO A 317 -3.31 10.50 -27.88
CA PRO A 317 -2.51 9.94 -28.97
C PRO A 317 -2.31 10.97 -30.08
N THR A 318 -1.06 11.33 -30.38
CA THR A 318 -0.76 12.16 -31.55
C THR A 318 -0.58 11.27 -32.78
N GLN A 319 -1.29 11.57 -33.86
CA GLN A 319 -1.04 10.94 -35.16
C GLN A 319 0.29 11.47 -35.70
N ARG A 320 1.36 10.66 -35.64
CA ARG A 320 2.64 10.95 -36.29
C ARG A 320 2.84 9.91 -37.40
N GLY A 321 2.45 10.26 -38.63
CA GLY A 321 2.51 9.33 -39.77
C GLY A 321 1.45 8.22 -39.71
N ALA A 322 1.74 7.04 -40.27
CA ALA A 322 0.81 5.91 -40.37
C ALA A 322 0.68 5.06 -39.09
N ARG A 323 1.35 5.44 -37.99
CA ARG A 323 1.33 4.72 -36.72
C ARG A 323 0.83 5.66 -35.62
N ALA A 324 -0.25 5.28 -34.95
CA ALA A 324 -0.66 5.96 -33.73
C ALA A 324 0.37 5.60 -32.65
N GLU A 325 1.00 6.60 -32.03
CA GLU A 325 1.79 6.38 -30.82
C GLU A 325 0.84 5.99 -29.68
N PRO A 326 1.18 4.98 -28.86
CA PRO A 326 0.33 4.54 -27.78
C PRO A 326 0.10 5.69 -26.78
N TYR A 327 -1.07 5.67 -26.17
CA TYR A 327 -1.41 6.58 -25.09
C TYR A 327 -0.39 6.46 -23.94
N THR A 328 0.09 7.60 -23.42
CA THR A 328 0.98 7.65 -22.24
C THR A 328 0.46 8.64 -21.22
N ALA A 329 0.18 8.17 -20.00
CA ALA A 329 0.15 9.06 -18.84
C ALA A 329 1.59 9.23 -18.37
N THR A 330 1.93 10.40 -17.87
CA THR A 330 3.29 10.68 -17.40
C THR A 330 3.22 11.30 -16.02
N LEU A 331 3.81 10.63 -15.03
CA LEU A 331 4.03 11.19 -13.71
C LEU A 331 5.37 11.92 -13.70
N THR A 332 5.32 13.24 -13.56
CA THR A 332 6.51 14.07 -13.34
C THR A 332 6.68 14.29 -11.84
N VAL A 333 7.86 14.02 -11.31
CA VAL A 333 8.22 14.23 -9.90
C VAL A 333 9.42 15.17 -9.85
N ASN A 334 9.32 16.23 -9.06
CA ASN A 334 10.43 17.16 -8.82
C ASN A 334 10.84 17.09 -7.35
N ILE A 335 12.08 16.67 -7.11
CA ILE A 335 12.69 16.62 -5.79
C ILE A 335 13.67 17.79 -5.70
N THR A 336 13.29 18.81 -4.94
CA THR A 336 14.12 20.01 -4.72
C THR A 336 14.88 19.88 -3.41
N LEU A 337 16.20 20.00 -3.49
CA LEU A 337 17.08 19.96 -2.33
C LEU A 337 17.25 21.38 -1.75
N SER A 338 17.12 21.51 -0.45
CA SER A 338 17.22 22.79 0.26
C SER A 338 17.82 22.60 1.66
N SER A 339 18.06 23.69 2.37
CA SER A 339 18.51 23.67 3.75
C SER A 339 17.74 24.72 4.56
N PHE A 340 17.42 24.39 5.82
CA PHE A 340 16.91 25.37 6.77
C PHE A 340 18.03 25.95 7.66
N LEU A 341 19.26 25.46 7.55
CA LEU A 341 20.45 26.03 8.18
C LEU A 341 21.08 27.14 7.32
N SER A 342 20.85 27.12 6.01
CA SER A 342 21.38 28.10 5.05
C SER A 342 20.25 28.75 4.25
N ARG A 343 20.13 30.08 4.31
CA ARG A 343 19.08 30.85 3.62
C ARG A 343 19.45 31.31 2.20
N GLY A 344 20.66 30.99 1.73
CA GLY A 344 21.20 31.42 0.45
C GLY A 344 21.59 30.27 -0.47
N PRO A 345 21.87 30.53 -1.76
CA PRO A 345 22.48 29.55 -2.63
C PRO A 345 23.85 29.16 -2.06
N GLY A 346 24.08 27.87 -1.87
CA GLY A 346 25.30 27.38 -1.24
C GLY A 346 25.38 25.86 -1.27
N PRO A 347 26.54 25.28 -0.93
CA PRO A 347 26.74 23.84 -0.88
C PRO A 347 25.87 23.21 0.21
N LEU A 348 25.35 22.02 -0.09
CA LEU A 348 24.68 21.15 0.87
C LEU A 348 25.68 20.13 1.43
N PRO A 349 25.41 19.57 2.62
CA PRO A 349 26.09 18.37 3.11
C PRO A 349 26.08 17.23 2.07
N ALA A 350 27.04 16.33 2.18
CA ALA A 350 27.09 15.12 1.36
C ALA A 350 25.74 14.37 1.42
N LEU A 351 25.32 13.84 0.27
CA LEU A 351 24.02 13.18 0.12
C LEU A 351 24.09 12.16 -1.02
N ASP A 352 23.91 10.89 -0.68
CA ASP A 352 23.62 9.82 -1.64
C ASP A 352 22.10 9.72 -1.79
N LEU A 353 21.57 10.20 -2.91
CA LEU A 353 20.15 10.20 -3.20
C LEU A 353 19.80 8.99 -4.09
N ARG A 354 18.90 8.15 -3.60
CA ARG A 354 18.37 6.99 -4.32
C ARG A 354 16.89 7.18 -4.61
N VAL A 355 16.53 7.13 -5.88
CA VAL A 355 15.14 7.32 -6.33
C VAL A 355 14.61 6.03 -6.95
N ARG A 356 13.38 5.64 -6.63
CA ARG A 356 12.76 4.43 -7.17
C ARG A 356 12.41 4.59 -8.66
N VAL A 357 12.86 3.69 -9.51
CA VAL A 357 12.31 3.55 -10.87
C VAL A 357 11.34 2.38 -10.82
N PRO A 358 10.01 2.62 -10.80
CA PRO A 358 9.03 1.56 -10.58
C PRO A 358 9.08 0.49 -11.65
N GLY A 359 8.74 -0.76 -11.32
CA GLY A 359 8.65 -1.85 -12.29
C GLY A 359 7.59 -1.61 -13.37
N TRP A 360 6.54 -0.84 -13.04
CA TRP A 360 5.46 -0.49 -13.97
C TRP A 360 5.81 0.64 -14.95
N ALA A 361 6.94 1.34 -14.77
CA ALA A 361 7.29 2.50 -15.57
C ALA A 361 7.51 2.12 -17.04
N ALA A 362 7.21 3.02 -17.98
CA ALA A 362 7.51 2.83 -19.40
C ALA A 362 9.03 2.88 -19.64
N ARG A 363 9.51 2.26 -20.72
CA ARG A 363 10.95 2.24 -21.06
C ARG A 363 11.53 3.63 -21.33
N GLU A 364 10.70 4.56 -21.77
CA GLU A 364 11.07 5.95 -22.06
C GLU A 364 11.19 6.82 -20.80
N SER A 365 11.01 6.24 -19.61
CA SER A 365 11.13 6.96 -18.35
C SER A 365 12.56 7.44 -18.13
N ALA A 366 12.70 8.63 -17.54
CA ALA A 366 13.99 9.29 -17.39
C ALA A 366 14.13 9.95 -16.02
N VAL A 367 15.39 10.06 -15.57
CA VAL A 367 15.79 10.84 -14.41
C VAL A 367 16.74 11.94 -14.88
N ARG A 368 16.42 13.18 -14.54
CA ARG A 368 17.19 14.37 -14.91
C ARG A 368 17.68 15.09 -13.66
N VAL A 369 18.91 15.59 -13.71
CA VAL A 369 19.43 16.48 -12.68
C VAL A 369 19.54 17.88 -13.25
N ARG A 370 18.74 18.80 -12.72
CA ARG A 370 18.72 20.19 -13.10
C ARG A 370 19.41 21.03 -12.02
N ARG A 371 20.59 21.52 -12.36
CA ARG A 371 21.33 22.48 -11.53
C ARG A 371 20.84 23.90 -11.79
N ARG A 372 20.87 24.75 -10.77
CA ARG A 372 20.67 26.19 -10.96
C ARG A 372 21.77 26.75 -11.88
N ASN A 373 21.39 27.24 -13.06
CA ASN A 373 22.28 27.84 -14.08
C ASN A 373 23.30 26.90 -14.74
N SER A 374 22.99 25.60 -14.94
CA SER A 374 23.84 24.70 -15.74
C SER A 374 23.01 23.79 -16.65
N SER A 375 23.68 23.10 -17.57
CA SER A 375 23.06 22.09 -18.43
C SER A 375 22.49 20.93 -17.61
N MET A 376 21.34 20.42 -18.05
CA MET A 376 20.67 19.26 -17.47
C MET A 376 21.40 17.97 -17.86
N SER A 377 21.68 17.09 -16.89
CA SER A 377 22.05 15.71 -17.20
C SER A 377 20.80 14.84 -17.25
N GLU A 378 20.74 13.91 -18.20
CA GLU A 378 19.63 12.97 -18.36
C GLU A 378 20.15 11.53 -18.28
N HIS A 379 19.40 10.69 -17.57
CA HIS A 379 19.70 9.28 -17.35
C HIS A 379 18.45 8.45 -17.62
N THR A 380 18.61 7.27 -18.20
CA THR A 380 17.55 6.29 -18.49
C THR A 380 17.79 5.00 -17.69
N PRO A 381 17.57 5.03 -16.37
CA PRO A 381 17.80 3.87 -15.52
C PRO A 381 16.87 2.70 -15.85
N ALA A 382 17.29 1.49 -15.50
CA ALA A 382 16.45 0.31 -15.65
C ALA A 382 15.24 0.37 -14.71
N ASN A 383 14.07 -0.06 -15.20
CA ASN A 383 12.87 -0.21 -14.38
C ASN A 383 13.08 -1.24 -13.27
N GLY A 384 12.31 -1.11 -12.19
CA GLY A 384 12.38 -2.02 -11.05
C GLY A 384 13.67 -1.88 -10.25
N THR A 385 14.28 -0.69 -10.24
CA THR A 385 15.53 -0.43 -9.50
C THR A 385 15.41 0.78 -8.59
N PHE A 386 16.34 0.93 -7.65
CA PHE A 386 16.62 2.22 -7.03
C PHE A 386 17.84 2.82 -7.73
N PHE A 387 17.61 3.88 -8.50
CA PHE A 387 18.67 4.58 -9.20
C PHE A 387 19.43 5.47 -8.22
N ALA A 388 20.72 5.20 -8.05
CA ALA A 388 21.63 6.09 -7.35
C ALA A 388 21.91 7.31 -8.23
N VAL A 389 21.37 8.46 -7.84
CA VAL A 389 21.49 9.70 -8.61
C VAL A 389 22.96 10.15 -8.57
N PRO A 390 23.63 10.33 -9.72
CA PRO A 390 25.01 10.79 -9.73
C PRO A 390 25.14 12.12 -9.02
N THR A 391 25.99 12.16 -7.99
CA THR A 391 26.29 13.42 -7.30
C THR A 391 27.04 14.34 -8.26
N PRO A 392 26.64 15.61 -8.41
CA PRO A 392 27.40 16.57 -9.22
C PRO A 392 28.85 16.69 -8.73
N GLU A 393 29.79 16.97 -9.64
CA GLU A 393 31.24 17.04 -9.32
C GLU A 393 31.59 18.00 -8.18
N LEU A 394 30.84 19.10 -8.06
CA LEU A 394 31.00 20.11 -7.00
C LEU A 394 30.04 19.90 -5.80
N GLY A 395 29.44 18.71 -5.68
CA GLY A 395 28.40 18.42 -4.71
C GLY A 395 27.06 19.10 -5.00
N TRP A 396 26.08 18.79 -4.17
CA TRP A 396 24.73 19.34 -4.23
C TRP A 396 24.69 20.80 -3.75
N LEU A 397 23.89 21.63 -4.40
CA LEU A 397 23.61 23.01 -4.00
C LEU A 397 22.15 23.20 -3.57
N VAL A 398 21.90 24.19 -2.73
CA VAL A 398 20.54 24.66 -2.42
C VAL A 398 19.82 25.06 -3.71
N GLY A 399 18.68 24.42 -3.96
CA GLY A 399 17.83 24.66 -5.14
C GLY A 399 18.09 23.72 -6.32
N ASP A 400 19.03 22.78 -6.20
CA ASP A 400 19.17 21.71 -7.19
C ASP A 400 17.92 20.83 -7.20
N VAL A 401 17.53 20.39 -8.40
CA VAL A 401 16.32 19.60 -8.62
C VAL A 401 16.65 18.30 -9.32
N VAL A 402 16.16 17.20 -8.76
CA VAL A 402 16.09 15.91 -9.45
C VAL A 402 14.67 15.74 -9.97
N GLU A 403 14.53 15.71 -11.29
CA GLU A 403 13.26 15.48 -11.97
C GLU A 403 13.18 14.02 -12.42
N LEU A 404 12.08 13.35 -12.10
CA LEU A 404 11.73 12.05 -12.69
C LEU A 404 10.55 12.24 -13.63
N THR A 405 10.64 11.64 -14.81
CA THR A 405 9.54 11.50 -15.76
C THR A 405 9.23 10.02 -15.90
N LEU A 406 8.11 9.57 -15.32
CA LEU A 406 7.72 8.16 -15.27
C LEU A 406 6.51 7.93 -16.18
N GLY A 407 6.73 7.26 -17.30
CA GLY A 407 5.64 6.90 -18.22
C GLY A 407 4.78 5.79 -17.64
N MET A 408 3.47 5.90 -17.81
CA MET A 408 2.47 4.90 -17.42
C MET A 408 1.71 4.46 -18.67
N VAL A 409 1.76 3.16 -18.95
CA VAL A 409 1.04 2.54 -20.05
C VAL A 409 -0.01 1.60 -19.47
N PRO A 410 -1.25 1.58 -20.00
CA PRO A 410 -2.26 0.62 -19.61
C PRO A 410 -1.77 -0.81 -19.78
N ARG A 411 -1.98 -1.66 -18.77
CA ARG A 411 -1.61 -3.08 -18.79
C ARG A 411 -2.65 -3.94 -18.08
N LEU A 412 -2.67 -5.23 -18.39
CA LEU A 412 -3.47 -6.19 -17.64
C LEU A 412 -2.62 -6.81 -16.52
N THR A 413 -3.23 -7.01 -15.36
CA THR A 413 -2.73 -7.92 -14.31
C THR A 413 -3.73 -9.06 -14.18
N PRO A 414 -3.33 -10.31 -14.51
CA PRO A 414 -4.16 -11.48 -14.26
C PRO A 414 -4.54 -11.58 -12.79
N ILE A 415 -5.75 -12.06 -12.51
CA ILE A 415 -6.07 -12.51 -11.15
C ILE A 415 -5.13 -13.64 -10.75
N ASN A 416 -4.80 -13.72 -9.46
CA ASN A 416 -4.01 -14.82 -8.93
C ASN A 416 -4.88 -16.08 -8.79
N ASP A 417 -5.16 -16.71 -9.93
CA ASP A 417 -5.96 -17.91 -10.02
C ASP A 417 -5.32 -18.91 -10.99
N VAL A 418 -5.14 -20.17 -10.56
CA VAL A 418 -4.57 -21.22 -11.41
C VAL A 418 -5.60 -21.97 -12.23
N ARG A 419 -6.90 -21.80 -11.95
CA ARG A 419 -7.96 -22.57 -12.59
C ARG A 419 -8.27 -21.98 -13.99
N PRO A 420 -8.38 -22.82 -15.04
CA PRO A 420 -8.50 -22.35 -16.42
C PRO A 420 -9.68 -21.42 -16.71
N GLU A 421 -10.79 -21.56 -15.98
CA GLU A 421 -11.98 -20.73 -16.13
C GLU A 421 -11.76 -19.25 -15.76
N PHE A 422 -10.74 -18.94 -14.95
CA PHE A 422 -10.36 -17.56 -14.60
C PHE A 422 -9.17 -17.04 -15.43
N ALA A 423 -8.67 -17.80 -16.42
CA ALA A 423 -7.47 -17.46 -17.18
C ALA A 423 -7.57 -16.14 -17.98
N SER A 424 -8.79 -15.72 -18.32
CA SER A 424 -9.08 -14.43 -18.98
C SER A 424 -9.42 -13.30 -18.01
N VAL A 425 -9.48 -13.57 -16.71
CA VAL A 425 -9.85 -12.58 -15.70
C VAL A 425 -8.64 -11.74 -15.32
N SER A 426 -8.74 -10.43 -15.50
CA SER A 426 -7.64 -9.50 -15.27
C SER A 426 -8.13 -8.12 -14.85
N SER A 427 -7.38 -7.43 -14.00
CA SER A 427 -7.60 -6.01 -13.74
C SER A 427 -6.86 -5.16 -14.77
N ILE A 428 -7.42 -4.01 -15.12
CA ILE A 428 -6.73 -3.01 -15.94
C ILE A 428 -5.93 -2.09 -15.01
N MET A 429 -4.64 -1.92 -15.27
CA MET A 429 -3.74 -1.11 -14.46
C MET A 429 -3.23 0.08 -15.28
N LEU A 430 -3.07 1.24 -14.63
CA LEU A 430 -2.32 2.39 -15.16
C LEU A 430 -1.27 2.82 -14.13
N GLY A 431 -0.01 2.53 -14.41
CA GLY A 431 1.06 2.63 -13.41
C GLY A 431 0.76 1.72 -12.21
N PRO A 432 0.66 2.26 -10.98
CA PRO A 432 0.31 1.51 -9.79
C PRO A 432 -1.21 1.41 -9.52
N LEU A 433 -2.04 2.07 -10.34
CA LEU A 433 -3.47 2.20 -10.09
C LEU A 433 -4.26 1.06 -10.71
N VAL A 434 -5.13 0.44 -9.92
CA VAL A 434 -6.22 -0.40 -10.41
C VAL A 434 -7.31 0.50 -10.96
N LEU A 435 -7.68 0.29 -12.22
CA LEU A 435 -8.79 0.97 -12.88
C LEU A 435 -10.04 0.09 -12.84
N THR A 436 -11.14 0.66 -12.36
CA THR A 436 -12.44 0.02 -12.27
C THR A 436 -13.36 0.48 -13.40
N GLY A 437 -14.12 -0.43 -13.99
CA GLY A 437 -15.13 -0.13 -14.99
C GLY A 437 -16.48 0.16 -14.35
N ILE A 438 -17.05 1.33 -14.59
CA ILE A 438 -18.38 1.70 -14.06
C ILE A 438 -19.46 0.89 -14.77
N THR A 439 -20.18 0.05 -14.03
CA THR A 439 -21.14 -0.94 -14.56
C THR A 439 -22.01 -1.52 -13.45
N ASN A 440 -23.23 -1.94 -13.78
CA ASN A 440 -24.11 -2.71 -12.91
C ASN A 440 -24.19 -4.20 -13.30
N GLU A 441 -23.74 -4.56 -14.51
CA GLU A 441 -24.29 -5.72 -15.23
C GLU A 441 -23.26 -6.80 -15.54
N THR A 442 -22.08 -6.40 -16.02
CA THR A 442 -21.11 -7.34 -16.59
C THR A 442 -19.68 -6.80 -16.52
N ASP A 443 -18.73 -7.73 -16.45
CA ASP A 443 -17.29 -7.61 -16.48
C ASP A 443 -16.67 -8.06 -17.82
N GLU A 444 -17.48 -8.44 -18.82
CA GLU A 444 -17.02 -8.91 -20.12
C GLU A 444 -16.43 -7.79 -20.99
N LEU A 445 -15.19 -7.98 -21.44
CA LEU A 445 -14.51 -7.05 -22.34
C LEU A 445 -13.90 -7.78 -23.53
N ARG A 446 -14.47 -7.58 -24.73
CA ARG A 446 -13.93 -8.17 -25.97
C ARG A 446 -12.88 -7.27 -26.60
N ALA A 447 -11.61 -7.53 -26.31
CA ALA A 447 -10.46 -6.77 -26.81
C ALA A 447 -9.21 -7.66 -26.85
N ASP A 448 -8.19 -7.29 -27.64
CA ASP A 448 -6.94 -8.06 -27.69
C ASP A 448 -6.12 -7.83 -26.39
N PRO A 449 -5.95 -8.84 -25.52
CA PRO A 449 -5.25 -8.70 -24.25
C PRO A 449 -3.76 -8.32 -24.44
N ALA A 450 -3.19 -8.55 -25.62
CA ALA A 450 -1.80 -8.18 -25.92
C ALA A 450 -1.63 -6.69 -26.31
N ARG A 451 -2.72 -5.97 -26.58
CA ARG A 451 -2.69 -4.60 -27.14
C ARG A 451 -3.53 -3.61 -26.31
N VAL A 452 -3.38 -3.66 -24.99
CA VAL A 452 -4.17 -2.88 -24.00
C VAL A 452 -4.21 -1.38 -24.32
N ALA A 453 -3.06 -0.80 -24.66
CA ALA A 453 -2.94 0.63 -24.96
C ALA A 453 -3.70 1.10 -26.22
N GLU A 454 -4.22 0.19 -27.04
CA GLU A 454 -4.98 0.52 -28.24
C GLU A 454 -6.48 0.64 -28.00
N TRP A 455 -6.97 0.01 -26.92
CA TRP A 455 -8.37 0.04 -26.55
C TRP A 455 -8.61 0.70 -25.19
N VAL A 456 -7.58 1.01 -24.40
CA VAL A 456 -7.71 1.92 -23.24
C VAL A 456 -7.20 3.30 -23.61
N ALA A 457 -8.07 4.30 -23.58
CA ALA A 457 -7.74 5.69 -23.93
C ALA A 457 -8.42 6.69 -22.98
N PRO A 458 -7.89 7.92 -22.81
CA PRO A 458 -8.60 8.98 -22.09
C PRO A 458 -9.96 9.25 -22.72
N GLU A 459 -10.97 9.49 -21.90
CA GLU A 459 -12.19 10.12 -22.40
C GLU A 459 -11.82 11.52 -22.91
N LYS A 460 -12.29 11.91 -24.11
CA LYS A 460 -11.97 13.20 -24.77
C LYS A 460 -11.71 14.27 -23.71
N ILE A 461 -10.47 14.76 -23.60
CA ILE A 461 -10.08 15.71 -22.54
C ILE A 461 -11.06 16.88 -22.61
N GLN A 462 -12.08 16.89 -21.76
CA GLN A 462 -12.84 18.10 -21.53
C GLN A 462 -11.81 19.07 -20.97
N ARG A 463 -11.69 20.24 -21.59
CA ARG A 463 -10.85 21.33 -21.06
C ARG A 463 -11.42 21.71 -19.69
N THR A 464 -11.04 20.99 -18.65
CA THR A 464 -11.30 21.37 -17.27
C THR A 464 -10.64 22.73 -17.05
N ARG A 465 -11.26 23.54 -16.19
CA ARG A 465 -10.89 24.95 -15.95
C ARG A 465 -9.43 25.14 -15.54
N CYS A 466 -8.74 24.07 -15.12
CA CYS A 466 -7.30 24.05 -14.85
C CYS A 466 -6.52 23.67 -16.12
N ALA A 467 -6.35 24.64 -17.03
CA ALA A 467 -5.41 24.61 -18.17
C ALA A 467 -5.32 23.31 -19.02
N GLY A 468 -6.39 22.51 -19.10
CA GLY A 468 -6.43 21.29 -19.93
C GLY A 468 -5.57 20.12 -19.44
N ARG A 469 -5.26 20.03 -18.14
CA ARG A 469 -4.61 18.84 -17.54
C ARG A 469 -5.64 17.99 -16.82
N ALA A 470 -5.58 16.67 -17.01
CA ALA A 470 -6.33 15.74 -16.16
C ALA A 470 -5.65 15.68 -14.80
N HIS A 471 -6.43 15.82 -13.73
CA HIS A 471 -5.90 16.00 -12.37
C HIS A 471 -6.11 14.75 -11.50
N TRP A 472 -5.15 14.45 -10.62
CA TRP A 472 -5.34 13.52 -9.52
C TRP A 472 -4.69 14.05 -8.25
N LYS A 473 -5.53 14.38 -7.25
CA LYS A 473 -5.14 15.11 -6.02
C LYS A 473 -4.01 14.47 -5.21
N ILE A 474 -3.76 13.17 -5.38
CA ILE A 474 -2.65 12.49 -4.70
C ILE A 474 -1.30 12.94 -5.28
N TRP A 475 -1.24 13.23 -6.58
CA TRP A 475 0.00 13.68 -7.23
C TRP A 475 0.04 15.17 -7.49
N ASP A 476 -1.09 15.86 -7.65
CA ASP A 476 -1.10 17.28 -7.97
C ASP A 476 -0.99 18.15 -6.70
N GLY A 477 0.14 18.85 -6.56
CA GLY A 477 0.42 19.71 -5.40
C GLY A 477 -0.35 21.04 -5.36
N GLU A 478 -0.95 21.48 -6.48
CA GLU A 478 -1.76 22.71 -6.54
C GLU A 478 -3.25 22.40 -6.36
N ARG A 479 -3.86 22.95 -5.30
CA ARG A 479 -5.32 22.96 -5.16
C ARG A 479 -5.90 23.94 -6.19
N CYS A 480 -6.64 23.45 -7.18
CA CYS A 480 -7.62 24.31 -7.86
C CYS A 480 -8.62 24.78 -6.78
N GLY A 481 -8.87 26.09 -6.68
CA GLY A 481 -9.56 26.74 -5.55
C GLY A 481 -10.96 26.18 -5.22
N ASP A 482 -11.51 26.61 -4.08
CA ASP A 482 -12.69 26.12 -3.33
C ASP A 482 -14.05 26.02 -4.06
N ALA A 483 -14.08 25.57 -5.30
CA ALA A 483 -15.32 25.17 -5.97
C ALA A 483 -15.75 23.80 -5.44
N GLN A 484 -17.02 23.71 -5.07
CA GLN A 484 -17.74 22.48 -4.72
C GLN A 484 -17.56 21.46 -5.86
N GLU A 485 -16.65 20.50 -5.70
CA GLU A 485 -16.41 19.44 -6.67
C GLU A 485 -17.59 18.46 -6.63
N ASP A 486 -18.33 18.36 -7.74
CA ASP A 486 -19.12 17.16 -8.01
C ASP A 486 -18.13 15.99 -8.09
N ALA A 487 -18.30 15.01 -7.21
CA ALA A 487 -17.41 13.84 -7.04
C ALA A 487 -17.32 12.91 -8.27
N THR A 488 -17.81 13.34 -9.43
CA THR A 488 -18.04 12.51 -10.62
C THR A 488 -17.31 12.97 -11.88
N THR A 489 -16.74 14.19 -11.95
CA THR A 489 -16.25 14.74 -13.25
C THR A 489 -14.89 15.44 -13.27
N ASP A 490 -14.28 15.78 -12.12
CA ASP A 490 -12.93 16.37 -12.09
C ASP A 490 -11.86 15.30 -11.76
N GLY A 491 -11.29 14.66 -12.79
CA GLY A 491 -10.11 13.81 -12.62
C GLY A 491 -9.76 12.85 -13.75
N MET A 492 -8.70 12.05 -13.54
CA MET A 492 -8.24 11.01 -14.47
C MET A 492 -9.35 10.00 -14.81
N GLN A 493 -9.94 10.15 -16.00
CA GLN A 493 -10.99 9.28 -16.54
C GLN A 493 -10.52 8.69 -17.88
N LEU A 494 -10.57 7.37 -17.98
CA LEU A 494 -10.27 6.63 -19.21
C LEU A 494 -11.52 5.89 -19.70
N VAL A 495 -11.45 5.34 -20.90
CA VAL A 495 -12.45 4.47 -21.50
C VAL A 495 -11.74 3.23 -22.01
N ALA A 496 -12.24 2.05 -21.64
CA ALA A 496 -11.90 0.80 -22.32
C ALA A 496 -12.90 0.57 -23.46
N HIS A 497 -12.40 0.47 -24.69
CA HIS A 497 -13.14 0.26 -25.92
C HIS A 497 -13.16 -1.21 -26.33
N GLY A 498 -14.10 -1.97 -25.77
CA GLY A 498 -14.37 -3.32 -26.22
C GLY A 498 -15.17 -3.34 -27.53
N LYS A 499 -15.04 -4.42 -28.28
CA LYS A 499 -15.89 -4.69 -29.47
C LYS A 499 -17.36 -4.92 -29.09
N ASN A 500 -17.60 -5.42 -27.87
CA ASN A 500 -18.93 -5.64 -27.31
C ASN A 500 -19.49 -4.38 -26.63
N ARG A 501 -18.67 -3.65 -25.87
CA ARG A 501 -19.08 -2.44 -25.12
C ARG A 501 -17.90 -1.57 -24.72
N ASN A 502 -18.21 -0.33 -24.34
CA ASN A 502 -17.26 0.56 -23.69
C ASN A 502 -17.45 0.56 -22.17
N TYR A 503 -16.38 0.74 -21.42
CA TYR A 503 -16.40 1.00 -19.98
C TYR A 503 -15.73 2.33 -19.67
N THR A 504 -16.40 3.20 -18.91
CA THR A 504 -15.73 4.31 -18.24
C THR A 504 -14.87 3.75 -17.12
N LEU A 505 -13.59 4.10 -17.12
CA LEU A 505 -12.58 3.64 -16.18
C LEU A 505 -12.20 4.76 -15.22
N LEU A 506 -12.26 4.48 -13.92
CA LEU A 506 -11.81 5.35 -12.84
C LEU A 506 -10.83 4.60 -11.92
N PRO A 507 -9.87 5.26 -11.26
CA PRO A 507 -9.08 4.62 -10.21
C PRO A 507 -9.96 4.11 -9.07
N LEU A 508 -9.69 2.90 -8.57
CA LEU A 508 -10.49 2.25 -7.51
C LEU A 508 -10.65 3.13 -6.26
N ALA A 509 -9.61 3.86 -5.85
CA ALA A 509 -9.65 4.75 -4.69
C ALA A 509 -10.57 5.97 -4.86
N ARG A 510 -11.02 6.28 -6.09
CA ARG A 510 -11.99 7.34 -6.38
C ARG A 510 -13.42 6.84 -6.46
N VAL A 511 -13.63 5.52 -6.58
CA VAL A 511 -14.97 4.95 -6.70
C VAL A 511 -15.51 4.61 -5.32
N ALA A 512 -16.41 5.47 -4.83
CA ALA A 512 -17.07 5.30 -3.55
C ALA A 512 -18.52 4.79 -3.71
N LEU A 513 -19.35 5.52 -4.46
CA LEU A 513 -20.81 5.30 -4.49
C LEU A 513 -21.33 4.64 -5.77
N LEU A 514 -20.55 4.66 -6.85
CA LEU A 514 -20.94 4.04 -8.11
C LEU A 514 -20.72 2.53 -8.05
N ASN A 515 -21.54 1.79 -8.80
CA ASN A 515 -21.27 0.38 -9.05
C ASN A 515 -20.14 0.22 -10.06
N TYR A 516 -19.28 -0.76 -9.83
CA TYR A 516 -18.11 -1.02 -10.66
C TYR A 516 -17.73 -2.49 -10.73
N THR A 517 -16.80 -2.79 -11.63
CA THR A 517 -16.01 -4.03 -11.62
C THR A 517 -14.53 -3.69 -11.58
N ALA A 518 -13.76 -4.37 -10.73
CA ALA A 518 -12.29 -4.18 -10.64
C ALA A 518 -11.52 -5.15 -11.54
N TYR A 519 -12.12 -6.32 -11.79
CA TYR A 519 -11.63 -7.33 -12.72
C TYR A 519 -12.56 -7.43 -13.93
N PHE A 520 -11.98 -7.80 -15.06
CA PHE A 520 -12.66 -7.96 -16.34
C PHE A 520 -12.35 -9.34 -16.89
N ASN A 521 -13.36 -9.98 -17.47
CA ASN A 521 -13.16 -11.15 -18.32
C ASN A 521 -12.77 -10.67 -19.73
N VAL A 522 -11.46 -10.61 -20.01
CA VAL A 522 -10.91 -10.07 -21.26
C VAL A 522 -10.71 -11.16 -22.29
N THR A 523 -11.50 -11.14 -23.36
CA THR A 523 -11.46 -12.16 -24.43
C THR A 523 -11.16 -11.53 -25.78
N LYS A 524 -10.46 -12.27 -26.65
CA LYS A 524 -10.18 -11.80 -28.01
C LYS A 524 -11.50 -11.62 -28.78
N PRO A 525 -11.60 -10.60 -29.65
CA PRO A 525 -12.70 -10.49 -30.60
C PRO A 525 -12.75 -11.75 -31.49
N VAL A 526 -13.96 -12.28 -31.69
CA VAL A 526 -14.24 -13.34 -32.68
C VAL A 526 -14.26 -12.74 -34.07
#